data_AF-A0A3A8Z3P4-F1
#
_entry.id   AF-A0A3A8Z3P4-F1
#
_cell.length_a   1.000
_cell.length_b   1.000
_cell.length_c   1.000
_cell.angle_alpha   90.00
_cell.angle_beta   90.00
_cell.angle_gamma   90.00
#
_symmetry.space_group_name_H-M   'P 1'
#
loop_
_entity.id
_entity.type
_entity.pdbx_description
1 polymer ?
#
loop_
_entity_poly.entity_id
_entity_poly.type
_entity_poly.pdbx_seq_one_letter_code
_entity_poly.pdbx_strand_id
1 'polypeptide(L)'
;MKKIVALIISGILLLQLCTFAKAESVKDIPVEKGDILCESVDFEEIKKLESEMLNGLEDMCDWLEKPSDFPKKMDFSNAVKIYVDTGIQNLGTDKETEIMKNLALSNYVWVIHMKIGGENVSVTVARGKPLNEERASVLTAEDREEIANQEGKWMISEWATGVAEPFLSQIQDNQDIVKSCDRTVLIGGVPGLRQPAVLGFQDGKAVGWMTLGYDYPILEEMSNARSASKGLYDFDAVMEASQEYANSIDNTSGGGGTIVEKELPVSIYIVAAPVAVISIFVGIIVLREKRKRRE
;
A
#
# COMPACT_ATOMS: atom_id res chain seq x y z
N MET A 1 49.63 35.84 -10.24
CA MET A 1 48.85 34.59 -10.36
C MET A 1 48.30 34.08 -9.02
N LYS A 2 47.47 34.87 -8.30
CA LYS A 2 46.70 34.39 -7.12
C LYS A 2 45.33 35.07 -6.93
N LYS A 3 44.88 35.91 -7.86
CA LYS A 3 43.59 36.64 -7.77
C LYS A 3 42.60 36.36 -8.91
N ILE A 4 42.92 35.44 -9.82
CA ILE A 4 42.04 35.06 -10.95
C ILE A 4 41.40 33.67 -10.74
N VAL A 5 41.92 32.87 -9.79
CA VAL A 5 41.39 31.52 -9.51
C VAL A 5 40.18 31.55 -8.55
N ALA A 6 39.96 32.65 -7.83
CA ALA A 6 38.83 32.76 -6.90
C ALA A 6 37.48 33.13 -7.56
N LEU A 7 37.48 33.56 -8.82
CA LEU A 7 36.28 34.04 -9.52
C LEU A 7 35.66 33.03 -10.49
N ILE A 8 36.35 31.91 -10.77
CA ILE A 8 35.83 30.83 -11.62
C ILE A 8 35.17 29.72 -10.76
N ILE A 9 35.54 29.62 -9.48
CA ILE A 9 34.93 28.67 -8.53
C ILE A 9 33.65 29.24 -7.91
N SER A 10 33.46 30.57 -7.91
CA SER A 10 32.24 31.22 -7.43
C SER A 10 31.14 31.37 -8.50
N GLY A 11 31.40 31.03 -9.76
CA GLY A 11 30.46 31.18 -10.88
C GLY A 11 29.80 29.87 -11.36
N ILE A 12 30.24 28.71 -10.85
CA ILE A 12 29.69 27.39 -11.20
C ILE A 12 28.80 26.83 -10.08
N LEU A 13 28.79 27.46 -8.90
CA LEU A 13 28.04 27.02 -7.71
C LEU A 13 26.68 27.74 -7.53
N LEU A 14 26.07 28.25 -8.60
CA LEU A 14 24.77 28.94 -8.57
C LEU A 14 23.89 28.68 -9.80
N LEU A 15 24.10 27.53 -10.45
CA LEU A 15 23.26 27.01 -11.53
C LEU A 15 22.85 25.54 -11.32
N GLN A 16 22.93 25.05 -10.08
CA GLN A 16 21.98 24.06 -9.57
C GLN A 16 20.78 24.82 -9.00
N LEU A 17 20.16 25.65 -9.84
CA LEU A 17 18.76 26.00 -9.66
C LEU A 17 18.04 24.66 -9.70
N CYS A 18 17.48 24.32 -8.55
CA CYS A 18 16.55 23.22 -8.36
C CYS A 18 15.62 23.17 -9.56
N THR A 19 15.92 22.28 -10.51
CA THR A 19 14.85 21.50 -11.12
C THR A 19 14.27 20.74 -9.95
N PHE A 20 13.38 21.40 -9.21
CA PHE A 20 12.21 20.70 -8.74
C PHE A 20 11.72 20.02 -10.01
N ALA A 21 11.96 18.71 -10.12
CA ALA A 21 11.14 17.89 -10.97
C ALA A 21 9.74 18.27 -10.53
N LYS A 22 9.11 19.13 -11.34
CA LYS A 22 7.70 19.42 -11.23
C LYS A 22 7.12 18.04 -11.34
N ALA A 23 6.65 17.48 -10.22
CA ALA A 23 6.02 16.17 -10.19
C ALA A 23 5.08 16.17 -11.39
N GLU A 24 5.44 15.39 -12.42
CA GLU A 24 4.61 15.29 -13.61
C GLU A 24 3.28 14.84 -13.07
N SER A 25 2.27 15.70 -13.21
CA SER A 25 1.03 15.49 -12.52
C SER A 25 0.51 14.10 -12.89
N VAL A 26 0.01 13.36 -11.90
CA VAL A 26 -0.68 12.04 -11.98
C VAL A 26 -1.81 11.99 -13.06
N LYS A 27 -2.07 13.10 -13.76
CA LYS A 27 -3.11 13.31 -14.78
C LYS A 27 -3.08 12.36 -15.99
N ASP A 28 -1.99 11.62 -16.20
CA ASP A 28 -1.85 10.72 -17.36
C ASP A 28 -1.94 9.24 -17.01
N ILE A 29 -2.19 8.87 -15.75
CA ILE A 29 -2.47 7.49 -15.34
C ILE A 29 -3.99 7.27 -15.53
N PRO A 30 -4.44 6.24 -16.27
CA PRO A 30 -5.85 5.98 -16.53
C PRO A 30 -6.52 5.35 -15.29
N VAL A 31 -6.70 6.16 -14.25
CA VAL A 31 -7.41 5.80 -13.02
C VAL A 31 -8.82 6.37 -13.09
N GLU A 32 -9.81 5.57 -12.69
CA GLU A 32 -11.18 6.03 -12.57
C GLU A 32 -11.35 6.99 -11.40
N LYS A 33 -12.26 7.96 -11.53
CA LYS A 33 -12.50 8.97 -10.48
C LYS A 33 -12.82 8.36 -9.13
N GLY A 34 -13.56 7.24 -9.12
CA GLY A 34 -13.91 6.52 -7.91
C GLY A 34 -12.73 5.86 -7.17
N ASP A 35 -11.55 5.82 -7.80
CA ASP A 35 -10.31 5.27 -7.25
C ASP A 35 -9.32 6.39 -6.88
N ILE A 36 -9.74 7.66 -7.00
CA ILE A 36 -9.06 8.86 -6.48
C ILE A 36 -9.82 9.33 -5.24
N LEU A 37 -9.18 9.37 -4.07
CA LEU A 37 -9.87 9.60 -2.80
C LEU A 37 -10.69 10.89 -2.79
N CYS A 38 -10.12 12.01 -3.23
CA CYS A 38 -10.79 13.31 -3.24
C CYS A 38 -11.99 13.39 -4.22
N GLU A 39 -12.11 12.44 -5.14
CA GLU A 39 -13.23 12.34 -6.09
C GLU A 39 -14.18 11.16 -5.75
N SER A 40 -13.85 10.39 -4.71
CA SER A 40 -14.62 9.22 -4.29
C SER A 40 -15.72 9.60 -3.30
N VAL A 41 -16.71 8.71 -3.18
CA VAL A 41 -17.79 8.84 -2.20
C VAL A 41 -17.31 8.71 -0.75
N ASP A 42 -16.11 8.17 -0.54
CA ASP A 42 -15.55 7.91 0.80
C ASP A 42 -14.88 9.15 1.40
N PHE A 43 -14.58 10.17 0.58
CA PHE A 43 -13.74 11.30 0.99
C PHE A 43 -14.20 11.98 2.28
N GLU A 44 -15.48 12.34 2.36
CA GLU A 44 -16.02 13.10 3.49
C GLU A 44 -16.07 12.30 4.78
N GLU A 45 -16.12 10.96 4.70
CA GLU A 45 -16.04 10.11 5.90
C GLU A 45 -14.59 9.94 6.34
N ILE A 46 -13.69 9.61 5.41
CA ILE A 46 -12.26 9.44 5.70
C ILE A 46 -11.62 10.73 6.21
N LYS A 47 -12.01 11.88 5.66
CA LYS A 47 -11.52 13.19 6.10
C LYS A 47 -11.83 13.50 7.56
N LYS A 48 -12.91 12.93 8.14
CA LYS A 48 -13.22 13.10 9.57
C LYS A 48 -12.16 12.45 10.47
N LEU A 49 -11.39 11.51 9.95
CA LEU A 49 -10.30 10.84 10.65
C LEU A 49 -9.00 11.68 10.65
N GLU A 50 -8.93 12.82 9.95
CA GLU A 50 -7.69 13.62 9.77
C GLU A 50 -6.96 13.90 11.09
N SER A 51 -7.69 14.33 12.13
CA SER A 51 -7.09 14.61 13.44
C SER A 51 -6.48 13.36 14.08
N GLU A 52 -7.15 12.21 13.94
CA GLU A 52 -6.67 10.93 14.46
C GLU A 52 -5.43 10.46 13.69
N MET A 53 -5.41 10.63 12.36
CA MET A 53 -4.27 10.31 11.52
C MET A 53 -3.03 11.10 11.95
N LEU A 54 -3.16 12.42 12.10
CA LEU A 54 -2.06 13.30 12.51
C LEU A 54 -1.56 12.98 13.91
N ASN A 55 -2.47 12.77 14.87
CA ASN A 55 -2.09 12.40 16.24
C ASN A 55 -1.35 11.06 16.26
N GLY A 56 -1.82 10.06 15.51
CA GLY A 56 -1.17 8.75 15.45
C GLY A 56 0.20 8.80 14.78
N LEU A 57 0.40 9.65 13.76
CA LEU A 57 1.74 9.87 13.16
C LEU A 57 2.70 10.52 14.15
N GLU A 58 2.22 11.50 14.91
CA GLU A 58 3.01 12.16 15.96
C GLU A 58 3.37 11.20 17.11
N ASP A 59 2.46 10.28 17.47
CA ASP A 59 2.70 9.29 18.53
C ASP A 59 3.57 8.09 18.08
N MET A 60 3.43 7.68 16.81
CA MET A 60 4.16 6.53 16.24
C MET A 60 5.63 6.85 16.05
N CYS A 61 5.91 8.00 15.44
CA CYS A 61 7.25 8.46 15.23
C CYS A 61 7.70 9.12 16.53
N ASP A 62 8.32 8.35 17.43
CA ASP A 62 8.92 8.81 18.70
C ASP A 62 10.14 9.72 18.39
N TRP A 63 9.88 10.83 17.70
CA TRP A 63 10.88 11.72 17.18
C TRP A 63 11.59 12.39 18.35
N LEU A 64 12.92 12.29 18.34
CA LEU A 64 13.77 13.04 19.28
C LEU A 64 13.47 14.55 19.21
N GLU A 65 13.14 15.04 18.01
CA GLU A 65 12.58 16.37 17.76
C GLU A 65 11.57 16.29 16.62
N LYS A 66 10.39 16.87 16.80
CA LYS A 66 9.34 16.90 15.78
C LYS A 66 9.87 17.56 14.49
N PRO A 67 9.81 16.89 13.33
CA PRO A 67 10.29 17.44 12.08
C PRO A 67 9.60 18.78 11.76
N SER A 68 10.38 19.75 11.29
CA SER A 68 9.86 21.08 10.95
C SER A 68 8.83 21.07 9.83
N ASP A 69 8.83 20.02 9.00
CA ASP A 69 7.91 19.76 7.90
C ASP A 69 6.70 18.91 8.31
N PHE A 70 6.49 18.66 9.61
CA PHE A 70 5.30 17.94 10.07
C PHE A 70 4.01 18.63 9.60
N PRO A 71 3.09 17.89 8.95
CA PRO A 71 1.90 18.48 8.35
C PRO A 71 0.92 19.00 9.41
N LYS A 72 0.32 20.16 9.14
CA LYS A 72 -0.82 20.68 9.93
C LYS A 72 -2.17 20.11 9.48
N LYS A 73 -2.20 19.51 8.29
CA LYS A 73 -3.36 18.91 7.63
C LYS A 73 -2.87 17.74 6.78
N MET A 74 -3.69 16.71 6.66
CA MET A 74 -3.37 15.58 5.81
C MET A 74 -3.45 16.00 4.34
N ASP A 75 -2.44 15.58 3.56
CA ASP A 75 -2.50 15.69 2.12
C ASP A 75 -3.06 14.39 1.53
N PHE A 76 -4.29 14.47 1.04
CA PHE A 76 -5.00 13.34 0.44
C PHE A 76 -4.74 13.21 -1.07
N SER A 77 -3.95 14.11 -1.69
CA SER A 77 -3.77 14.11 -3.15
C SER A 77 -3.10 12.85 -3.69
N ASN A 78 -2.31 12.18 -2.84
CA ASN A 78 -1.59 10.95 -3.18
C ASN A 78 -2.24 9.70 -2.59
N ALA A 79 -3.46 9.82 -2.07
CA ALA A 79 -4.18 8.68 -1.53
C ALA A 79 -4.58 7.72 -2.65
N VAL A 80 -4.25 6.45 -2.49
CA VAL A 80 -4.57 5.41 -3.47
C VAL A 80 -5.54 4.38 -2.89
N LYS A 81 -6.44 3.91 -3.75
CA LYS A 81 -7.33 2.80 -3.42
C LYS A 81 -6.66 1.49 -3.80
N ILE A 82 -6.70 0.52 -2.89
CA ILE A 82 -6.13 -0.81 -3.12
C ILE A 82 -7.21 -1.84 -2.83
N TYR A 83 -7.60 -2.60 -3.85
CA TYR A 83 -8.51 -3.73 -3.71
C TYR A 83 -7.79 -4.88 -3.01
N VAL A 84 -8.41 -5.46 -2.00
CA VAL A 84 -7.85 -6.54 -1.18
C VAL A 84 -8.88 -7.66 -0.98
N ASP A 85 -8.41 -8.85 -0.61
CA ASP A 85 -9.26 -10.03 -0.44
C ASP A 85 -10.12 -10.34 -1.68
N THR A 86 -9.58 -10.11 -2.88
CA THR A 86 -10.38 -10.11 -4.11
C THR A 86 -10.73 -11.49 -4.62
N GLY A 87 -9.91 -12.50 -4.32
CA GLY A 87 -10.03 -13.83 -4.91
C GLY A 87 -9.93 -13.83 -6.44
N ILE A 88 -9.31 -12.80 -7.03
CA ILE A 88 -9.24 -12.59 -8.49
C ILE A 88 -8.64 -13.78 -9.23
N GLN A 89 -7.69 -14.47 -8.61
CA GLN A 89 -7.07 -15.67 -9.16
C GLN A 89 -8.08 -16.78 -9.43
N ASN A 90 -9.22 -16.82 -8.72
CA ASN A 90 -10.23 -17.87 -8.89
C ASN A 90 -11.29 -17.54 -9.96
N LEU A 91 -11.25 -16.37 -10.59
CA LEU A 91 -12.31 -15.94 -11.52
C LEU A 91 -12.26 -16.66 -12.87
N GLY A 92 -11.07 -17.06 -13.33
CA GLY A 92 -10.90 -17.75 -14.62
C GLY A 92 -11.33 -16.92 -15.84
N THR A 93 -11.21 -15.59 -15.77
CA THR A 93 -11.61 -14.66 -16.83
C THR A 93 -10.65 -13.48 -16.90
N ASP A 94 -10.36 -13.02 -18.11
CA ASP A 94 -9.56 -11.82 -18.40
C ASP A 94 -10.44 -10.60 -18.67
N LYS A 95 -11.77 -10.74 -18.71
CA LYS A 95 -12.65 -9.65 -19.11
C LYS A 95 -12.72 -8.58 -18.02
N GLU A 96 -12.44 -7.33 -18.39
CA GLU A 96 -12.49 -6.19 -17.47
C GLU A 96 -13.83 -6.09 -16.75
N THR A 97 -14.94 -6.27 -17.48
CA THR A 97 -16.28 -6.15 -16.90
C THR A 97 -16.56 -7.17 -15.79
N GLU A 98 -16.07 -8.40 -15.93
CA GLU A 98 -16.24 -9.46 -14.94
C GLU A 98 -15.30 -9.25 -13.74
N ILE A 99 -14.04 -8.87 -14.01
CA ILE A 99 -13.06 -8.54 -12.97
C ILE A 99 -13.53 -7.34 -12.14
N MET A 100 -13.91 -6.23 -12.78
CA MET A 100 -14.35 -5.03 -12.07
C MET A 100 -15.62 -5.26 -11.24
N LYS A 101 -16.53 -6.13 -11.71
CA LYS A 101 -17.69 -6.56 -10.92
C LYS A 101 -17.26 -7.30 -9.65
N ASN A 102 -16.26 -8.18 -9.75
CA ASN A 102 -15.71 -8.86 -8.59
C ASN A 102 -15.01 -7.87 -7.62
N LEU A 103 -14.21 -6.95 -8.15
CA LEU A 103 -13.52 -5.92 -7.35
C LEU A 103 -14.51 -4.99 -6.63
N ALA A 104 -15.64 -4.64 -7.26
CA ALA A 104 -16.69 -3.83 -6.64
C ALA A 104 -17.38 -4.52 -5.44
N LEU A 105 -17.32 -5.85 -5.37
CA LEU A 105 -17.82 -6.65 -4.23
C LEU A 105 -16.71 -7.00 -3.22
N SER A 106 -15.46 -6.74 -3.57
CA SER A 106 -14.29 -7.04 -2.74
C SER A 106 -14.07 -5.96 -1.68
N ASN A 107 -13.24 -6.28 -0.69
CA ASN A 107 -12.75 -5.27 0.24
C ASN A 107 -11.77 -4.33 -0.48
N TYR A 108 -11.61 -3.14 0.06
CA TYR A 108 -10.55 -2.22 -0.36
C TYR A 108 -10.12 -1.34 0.82
N VAL A 109 -8.91 -0.83 0.71
CA VAL A 109 -8.32 0.13 1.64
C VAL A 109 -7.90 1.39 0.90
N TRP A 110 -7.81 2.49 1.64
CA TRP A 110 -7.16 3.71 1.17
C TRP A 110 -5.81 3.84 1.85
N VAL A 111 -4.75 4.05 1.08
CA VAL A 111 -3.40 4.29 1.61
C VAL A 111 -2.99 5.71 1.28
N ILE A 112 -2.68 6.50 2.30
CA ILE A 112 -2.28 7.91 2.20
C ILE A 112 -0.78 7.98 2.45
N HIS A 113 0.01 8.27 1.40
CA HIS A 113 1.46 8.40 1.49
C HIS A 113 1.90 9.84 1.72
N MET A 114 2.91 10.01 2.56
CA MET A 114 3.54 11.31 2.83
C MET A 114 5.03 11.14 3.07
N LYS A 115 5.74 12.26 3.02
CA LYS A 115 7.15 12.37 3.42
C LYS A 115 7.25 13.35 4.57
N ILE A 116 7.78 12.90 5.71
CA ILE A 116 7.92 13.72 6.92
C ILE A 116 9.33 13.52 7.46
N GLY A 117 10.08 14.62 7.65
CA GLY A 117 11.46 14.55 8.14
C GLY A 117 12.41 13.79 7.20
N GLY A 118 12.06 13.69 5.91
CA GLY A 118 12.80 12.89 4.93
C GLY A 118 12.44 11.40 4.91
N GLU A 119 11.61 10.91 5.83
CA GLU A 119 11.13 9.54 5.86
C GLU A 119 9.79 9.38 5.14
N ASN A 120 9.63 8.29 4.41
CA ASN A 120 8.36 7.92 3.82
C ASN A 120 7.48 7.29 4.91
N VAL A 121 6.26 7.81 5.03
CA VAL A 121 5.24 7.35 5.97
C VAL A 121 3.93 7.08 5.23
N SER A 122 3.10 6.21 5.78
CA SER A 122 1.76 5.97 5.27
C SER A 122 0.74 5.80 6.38
N VAL A 123 -0.50 6.16 6.06
CA VAL A 123 -1.67 5.83 6.87
C VAL A 123 -2.63 5.00 6.03
N THR A 124 -3.02 3.84 6.54
CA THR A 124 -3.98 2.95 5.88
C THR A 124 -5.33 3.07 6.58
N VAL A 125 -6.39 3.27 5.79
CA VAL A 125 -7.77 3.38 6.24
C VAL A 125 -8.56 2.23 5.62
N ALA A 126 -9.26 1.48 6.47
CA ALA A 126 -10.04 0.32 6.08
C ALA A 126 -11.45 0.41 6.66
N ARG A 127 -12.40 -0.33 6.09
CA ARG A 127 -13.71 -0.50 6.72
C ARG A 127 -13.62 -1.55 7.82
N GLY A 128 -14.19 -1.25 8.98
CA GLY A 128 -14.26 -2.20 10.08
C GLY A 128 -14.99 -3.47 9.66
N LYS A 129 -14.39 -4.63 9.94
CA LYS A 129 -14.98 -5.93 9.65
C LYS A 129 -15.86 -6.39 10.82
N PRO A 130 -16.90 -7.21 10.58
CA PRO A 130 -17.67 -7.82 11.65
C PRO A 130 -16.76 -8.62 12.59
N LEU A 131 -17.21 -8.77 13.83
CA LEU A 131 -16.53 -9.60 14.80
C LEU A 131 -16.35 -11.02 14.26
N ASN A 132 -15.12 -11.53 14.29
CA ASN A 132 -14.86 -12.92 14.00
C ASN A 132 -15.23 -13.76 15.23
N GLU A 133 -16.31 -14.53 15.11
CA GLU A 133 -16.84 -15.41 16.18
C GLU A 133 -15.81 -16.43 16.69
N GLU A 134 -14.94 -16.96 15.83
CA GLU A 134 -13.88 -17.89 16.24
C GLU A 134 -12.87 -17.22 17.17
N ARG A 135 -12.67 -15.90 16.98
CA ARG A 135 -11.77 -15.09 17.81
C ARG A 135 -12.47 -14.39 18.96
N ALA A 136 -13.81 -14.33 18.97
CA ALA A 136 -14.57 -13.61 19.98
C ALA A 136 -14.27 -14.07 21.42
N SER A 137 -13.93 -15.36 21.58
CA SER A 137 -13.60 -15.99 22.86
C SER A 137 -12.29 -15.49 23.50
N VAL A 138 -11.34 -14.99 22.70
CA VAL A 138 -10.06 -14.48 23.20
C VAL A 138 -10.05 -12.96 23.40
N LEU A 139 -11.18 -12.29 23.13
CA LEU A 139 -11.32 -10.84 23.25
C LEU A 139 -11.97 -10.43 24.56
N THR A 140 -11.67 -9.21 25.03
CA THR A 140 -12.41 -8.62 26.13
C THR A 140 -13.82 -8.18 25.67
N ALA A 141 -14.73 -7.93 26.62
CA ALA A 141 -16.05 -7.41 26.28
C ALA A 141 -15.98 -6.03 25.62
N GLU A 142 -15.07 -5.18 26.10
CA GLU A 142 -14.82 -3.85 25.54
C GLU A 142 -14.31 -3.95 24.10
N ASP A 143 -13.36 -4.85 23.81
CA ASP A 143 -12.84 -5.02 22.45
C ASP A 143 -13.91 -5.54 21.49
N ARG A 144 -14.80 -6.42 21.94
CA ARG A 144 -15.93 -6.89 21.12
C ARG A 144 -16.92 -5.78 20.81
N GLU A 145 -17.25 -4.95 21.80
CA GLU A 145 -18.13 -3.79 21.63
C GLU A 145 -17.49 -2.76 20.68
N GLU A 146 -16.19 -2.51 20.81
CA GLU A 146 -15.45 -1.62 19.92
C GLU A 146 -15.47 -2.13 18.47
N ILE A 147 -15.19 -3.41 18.25
CA ILE A 147 -15.24 -4.03 16.90
C ILE A 147 -16.64 -3.91 16.31
N ALA A 148 -17.69 -4.25 17.08
CA ALA A 148 -19.07 -4.14 16.62
C ALA A 148 -19.46 -2.68 16.29
N ASN A 149 -18.96 -1.72 17.07
CA ASN A 149 -19.20 -0.31 16.83
C ASN A 149 -18.47 0.24 15.61
N GLN A 150 -17.40 -0.41 15.15
CA GLN A 150 -16.62 -0.01 13.98
C GLN A 150 -17.05 -0.72 12.69
N GLU A 151 -17.93 -1.74 12.77
CA GLU A 151 -18.38 -2.49 11.60
C GLU A 151 -18.95 -1.57 10.50
N GLY A 152 -18.41 -1.71 9.29
CA GLY A 152 -18.81 -0.95 8.11
C GLY A 152 -18.34 0.51 8.07
N LYS A 153 -17.75 1.04 9.14
CA LYS A 153 -17.24 2.43 9.22
C LYS A 153 -15.80 2.50 8.77
N TRP A 154 -15.41 3.63 8.20
CA TRP A 154 -14.00 3.91 7.92
C TRP A 154 -13.23 4.14 9.23
N MET A 155 -12.12 3.42 9.39
CA MET A 155 -11.24 3.52 10.55
C MET A 155 -9.77 3.42 10.12
N ILE A 156 -8.87 3.99 10.92
CA ILE A 156 -7.44 3.85 10.68
C ILE A 156 -7.03 2.43 11.08
N SER A 157 -6.50 1.67 10.13
CA SER A 157 -6.05 0.30 10.36
C SER A 157 -4.56 0.21 10.63
N GLU A 158 -3.78 1.20 10.16
CA GLU A 158 -2.33 1.19 10.27
C GLU A 158 -1.72 2.58 10.10
N TRP A 159 -0.67 2.84 10.87
CA TRP A 159 0.35 3.84 10.57
C TRP A 159 1.67 3.11 10.33
N ALA A 160 2.43 3.53 9.31
CA ALA A 160 3.72 2.92 8.99
C ALA A 160 4.78 3.97 8.64
N THR A 161 6.04 3.66 8.98
CA THR A 161 7.26 4.43 8.63
C THR A 161 8.21 3.56 7.82
N GLY A 162 9.20 4.19 7.17
CA GLY A 162 10.19 3.47 6.37
C GLY A 162 9.56 2.69 5.22
N VAL A 163 8.39 3.13 4.76
CA VAL A 163 7.70 2.51 3.64
C VAL A 163 8.43 2.84 2.34
N ALA A 164 8.22 2.02 1.31
CA ALA A 164 8.75 2.31 -0.02
C ALA A 164 8.23 3.65 -0.55
N GLU A 165 8.80 4.11 -1.67
CA GLU A 165 8.30 5.30 -2.34
C GLU A 165 6.79 5.18 -2.65
N PRO A 166 6.04 6.30 -2.64
CA PRO A 166 4.61 6.29 -2.90
C PRO A 166 4.27 5.52 -4.19
N PHE A 167 3.23 4.70 -4.17
CA PHE A 167 2.86 3.86 -5.32
C PHE A 167 2.73 4.64 -6.63
N LEU A 168 2.18 5.88 -6.58
CA LEU A 168 2.05 6.74 -7.76
C LEU A 168 3.42 7.13 -8.37
N SER A 169 4.43 7.38 -7.54
CA SER A 169 5.80 7.64 -8.03
C SER A 169 6.37 6.41 -8.75
N GLN A 170 6.12 5.22 -8.22
CA GLN A 170 6.59 3.97 -8.82
C GLN A 170 5.88 3.63 -10.14
N ILE A 171 4.61 4.05 -10.27
CA ILE A 171 3.87 3.96 -11.53
C ILE A 171 4.43 4.94 -12.56
N GLN A 172 4.86 6.14 -12.15
CA GLN A 172 5.48 7.12 -13.04
C GLN A 172 6.79 6.60 -13.64
N ASP A 173 7.58 5.83 -12.88
CA ASP A 173 8.80 5.21 -13.42
C ASP A 173 8.48 4.18 -14.54
N ASN A 174 7.25 3.68 -14.59
CA ASN A 174 6.76 2.70 -15.56
C ASN A 174 5.62 3.26 -16.44
N GLN A 175 5.56 4.58 -16.60
CA GLN A 175 4.41 5.28 -17.18
C GLN A 175 4.09 4.85 -18.61
N ASP A 176 5.09 4.48 -19.42
CA ASP A 176 4.88 4.06 -20.81
C ASP A 176 4.00 2.80 -20.93
N ILE A 177 4.07 1.91 -19.94
CA ILE A 177 3.28 0.68 -19.89
C ILE A 177 1.85 1.04 -19.48
N VAL A 178 1.71 1.86 -18.43
CA VAL A 178 0.41 2.30 -17.92
C VAL A 178 -0.37 3.17 -18.92
N LYS A 179 0.32 4.04 -19.68
CA LYS A 179 -0.27 4.90 -20.72
C LYS A 179 -0.90 4.12 -21.88
N SER A 180 -0.47 2.87 -22.10
CA SER A 180 -1.07 2.01 -23.12
C SER A 180 -2.38 1.37 -22.68
N CYS A 181 -2.68 1.37 -21.38
CA CYS A 181 -3.91 0.84 -20.83
C CYS A 181 -5.05 1.87 -20.93
N ASP A 182 -6.28 1.39 -21.11
CA ASP A 182 -7.50 2.21 -20.99
C ASP A 182 -7.86 2.44 -19.52
N ARG A 183 -7.44 1.53 -18.64
CA ARG A 183 -7.68 1.58 -17.20
C ARG A 183 -6.59 0.86 -16.42
N THR A 184 -6.30 1.35 -15.22
CA THR A 184 -5.46 0.65 -14.24
C THR A 184 -6.10 0.65 -12.85
N VAL A 185 -5.86 -0.42 -12.08
CA VAL A 185 -6.26 -0.53 -10.67
C VAL A 185 -5.13 -1.12 -9.82
N LEU A 186 -5.09 -0.79 -8.53
CA LEU A 186 -4.17 -1.40 -7.57
C LEU A 186 -4.85 -2.55 -6.83
N ILE A 187 -4.20 -3.70 -6.81
CA ILE A 187 -4.71 -4.91 -6.14
C ILE A 187 -3.59 -5.45 -5.24
N GLY A 188 -3.93 -5.73 -3.98
CA GLY A 188 -3.04 -6.37 -3.00
C GLY A 188 -3.65 -7.64 -2.42
N GLY A 189 -2.83 -8.42 -1.71
CA GLY A 189 -3.28 -9.62 -1.02
C GLY A 189 -3.66 -10.79 -1.95
N VAL A 190 -3.23 -10.74 -3.21
CA VAL A 190 -3.33 -11.89 -4.11
C VAL A 190 -2.29 -12.92 -3.69
N PRO A 191 -2.60 -14.24 -3.60
CA PRO A 191 -1.62 -15.25 -3.21
C PRO A 191 -0.37 -15.15 -4.07
N GLY A 192 0.80 -15.00 -3.44
CA GLY A 192 2.07 -14.80 -4.14
C GLY A 192 2.37 -13.34 -4.52
N LEU A 193 1.36 -12.46 -4.59
CA LEU A 193 1.50 -11.01 -4.72
C LEU A 193 1.05 -10.31 -3.42
N ARG A 194 1.86 -10.44 -2.37
CA ARG A 194 1.51 -9.93 -1.04
C ARG A 194 1.39 -8.40 -1.00
N GLN A 195 2.33 -7.71 -1.65
CA GLN A 195 2.30 -6.26 -1.78
C GLN A 195 1.36 -5.83 -2.92
N PRO A 196 0.87 -4.58 -2.92
CA PRO A 196 0.04 -4.08 -4.02
C PRO A 196 0.78 -4.13 -5.36
N ALA A 197 0.09 -4.53 -6.41
CA ALA A 197 0.55 -4.49 -7.80
C ALA A 197 -0.52 -3.81 -8.67
N VAL A 198 -0.11 -3.29 -9.83
CA VAL A 198 -1.02 -2.65 -10.77
C VAL A 198 -1.54 -3.70 -11.76
N LEU A 199 -2.86 -3.76 -11.92
CA LEU A 199 -3.50 -4.51 -13.00
C LEU A 199 -3.94 -3.52 -14.08
N GLY A 200 -3.47 -3.72 -15.30
CA GLY A 200 -3.85 -2.92 -16.47
C GLY A 200 -4.94 -3.60 -17.31
N PHE A 201 -5.80 -2.77 -17.90
CA PHE A 201 -6.83 -3.19 -18.86
C PHE A 201 -6.66 -2.43 -20.19
N GLN A 202 -6.89 -3.14 -21.29
CA GLN A 202 -6.93 -2.58 -22.64
C GLN A 202 -7.99 -3.31 -23.46
N ASP A 203 -8.77 -2.59 -24.25
CA ASP A 203 -9.82 -3.15 -25.12
C ASP A 203 -10.79 -4.08 -24.35
N GLY A 204 -11.08 -3.74 -23.08
CA GLY A 204 -11.99 -4.48 -22.20
C GLY A 204 -11.43 -5.80 -21.64
N LYS A 205 -10.11 -6.01 -21.71
CA LYS A 205 -9.41 -7.20 -21.20
C LYS A 205 -8.26 -6.80 -20.29
N ALA A 206 -7.98 -7.63 -19.29
CA ALA A 206 -6.78 -7.55 -18.47
C ALA A 206 -5.56 -7.88 -19.34
N VAL A 207 -4.57 -6.98 -19.36
CA VAL A 207 -3.38 -7.13 -20.21
C VAL A 207 -2.12 -7.52 -19.43
N GLY A 208 -2.10 -7.32 -18.12
CA GLY A 208 -1.00 -7.78 -17.29
C GLY A 208 -0.84 -7.04 -15.99
N TRP A 209 0.15 -7.52 -15.23
CA TRP A 209 0.52 -7.04 -13.90
C TRP A 209 1.81 -6.27 -13.93
N MET A 210 1.84 -5.12 -13.28
CA MET A 210 3.04 -4.32 -13.08
C MET A 210 3.41 -4.28 -11.60
N THR A 211 4.69 -4.52 -11.34
CA THR A 211 5.28 -4.50 -10.00
C THR A 211 5.55 -3.07 -9.55
N LEU A 212 5.49 -2.85 -8.24
CA LEU A 212 5.80 -1.57 -7.63
C LEU A 212 7.07 -1.72 -6.77
N GLY A 213 8.17 -2.17 -7.39
CA GLY A 213 9.48 -2.23 -6.73
C GLY A 213 9.60 -3.20 -5.55
N TYR A 214 8.58 -4.02 -5.29
CA TYR A 214 8.60 -5.06 -4.27
C TYR A 214 9.03 -6.42 -4.85
N ASP A 215 9.55 -7.27 -3.98
CA ASP A 215 9.80 -8.67 -4.27
C ASP A 215 8.51 -9.47 -4.15
N TYR A 216 8.16 -10.18 -5.22
CA TYR A 216 6.97 -11.01 -5.28
C TYR A 216 7.36 -12.47 -5.54
N PRO A 217 7.10 -13.40 -4.60
CA PRO A 217 7.52 -14.80 -4.73
C PRO A 217 7.13 -15.46 -6.06
N ILE A 218 5.90 -15.24 -6.54
CA ILE A 218 5.44 -15.86 -7.80
C ILE A 218 6.05 -15.21 -9.04
N LEU A 219 6.56 -13.98 -8.94
CA LEU A 219 7.15 -13.28 -10.08
C LEU A 219 8.65 -13.50 -10.21
N GLU A 220 9.35 -13.91 -9.14
CA GLU A 220 10.77 -14.26 -9.20
C GLU A 220 11.01 -15.38 -10.23
N GLU A 221 10.20 -16.44 -10.18
CA GLU A 221 10.29 -17.55 -11.14
C GLU A 221 9.86 -17.13 -12.55
N MET A 222 8.86 -16.24 -12.67
CA MET A 222 8.39 -15.72 -13.96
C MET A 222 9.35 -14.74 -14.61
N SER A 223 10.13 -13.99 -13.83
CA SER A 223 11.09 -13.02 -14.37
C SER A 223 12.21 -13.70 -15.18
N ASN A 224 12.49 -14.97 -14.89
CA ASN A 224 13.39 -15.83 -15.65
C ASN A 224 12.71 -16.48 -16.86
N ALA A 225 11.37 -16.47 -16.91
CA ALA A 225 10.57 -16.92 -18.03
C ALA A 225 10.29 -15.75 -19.00
N ARG A 226 9.94 -16.07 -20.25
CA ARG A 226 9.76 -15.12 -21.35
C ARG A 226 8.57 -14.16 -21.19
N SER A 227 7.89 -14.17 -20.04
CA SER A 227 6.61 -13.51 -19.76
C SER A 227 6.73 -12.08 -19.24
N ALA A 228 7.91 -11.65 -18.78
CA ALA A 228 8.15 -10.27 -18.37
C ALA A 228 8.68 -9.43 -19.56
N SER A 229 7.82 -8.65 -20.21
CA SER A 229 8.22 -7.65 -21.20
C SER A 229 8.16 -6.27 -20.57
N LYS A 230 9.32 -5.61 -20.44
CA LYS A 230 9.45 -4.26 -19.85
C LYS A 230 8.92 -4.11 -18.40
N GLY A 231 8.73 -5.19 -17.64
CA GLY A 231 8.17 -5.12 -16.27
C GLY A 231 6.65 -5.29 -16.20
N LEU A 232 5.99 -5.57 -17.34
CA LEU A 232 4.64 -6.10 -17.38
C LEU A 232 4.69 -7.62 -17.44
N TYR A 233 4.00 -8.27 -16.52
CA TYR A 233 3.83 -9.72 -16.43
C TYR A 233 2.49 -10.11 -17.03
N ASP A 234 2.48 -11.16 -17.85
CA ASP A 234 1.27 -11.69 -18.47
C ASP A 234 0.17 -12.01 -17.45
N PHE A 235 -1.07 -11.61 -17.74
CA PHE A 235 -2.19 -11.78 -16.81
C PHE A 235 -2.44 -13.24 -16.45
N ASP A 236 -2.56 -14.11 -17.46
CA ASP A 236 -2.91 -15.51 -17.27
C ASP A 236 -1.81 -16.25 -16.51
N ALA A 237 -0.54 -15.99 -16.86
CA ALA A 237 0.60 -16.57 -16.15
C ALA A 237 0.61 -16.22 -14.65
N VAL A 238 0.35 -14.96 -14.31
CA VAL A 238 0.29 -14.51 -12.90
C VAL A 238 -0.88 -15.15 -12.16
N MET A 239 -2.04 -15.27 -12.80
CA MET A 239 -3.21 -15.92 -12.19
C MET A 239 -2.97 -17.43 -11.97
N GLU A 240 -2.36 -18.13 -12.92
CA GLU A 240 -2.00 -19.54 -12.79
C GLU A 240 -1.06 -19.76 -11.60
N ALA A 241 0.07 -19.05 -11.54
CA ALA A 241 1.00 -19.24 -10.43
C ALA A 241 0.43 -18.78 -9.08
N SER A 242 -0.45 -17.78 -9.07
CA SER A 242 -1.15 -17.38 -7.85
C SER A 242 -2.06 -18.51 -7.32
N GLN A 243 -2.80 -19.18 -8.21
CA GLN A 243 -3.61 -20.35 -7.84
C GLN A 243 -2.73 -21.51 -7.32
N GLU A 244 -1.64 -21.82 -8.02
CA GLU A 244 -0.69 -22.86 -7.59
C GLU A 244 -0.10 -22.55 -6.23
N TYR A 245 0.31 -21.30 -6.02
CA TYR A 245 0.84 -20.82 -4.75
C TYR A 245 -0.20 -20.94 -3.62
N ALA A 246 -1.46 -20.54 -3.87
CA ALA A 246 -2.55 -20.70 -2.90
C ALA A 246 -2.76 -22.18 -2.52
N ASN A 247 -2.84 -23.06 -3.52
CA ASN A 247 -3.00 -24.51 -3.31
C ASN A 247 -1.82 -25.13 -2.54
N SER A 248 -0.60 -24.62 -2.73
CA SER A 248 0.58 -25.08 -2.00
C SER A 248 0.52 -24.75 -0.51
N ILE A 249 -0.09 -23.61 -0.16
CA ILE A 249 -0.27 -23.19 1.23
C ILE A 249 -1.41 -23.99 1.86
N ASP A 250 -2.54 -24.16 1.17
CA ASP A 250 -3.70 -24.91 1.68
C ASP A 250 -3.37 -26.40 1.92
N ASN A 251 -2.59 -27.02 1.05
CA ASN A 251 -2.16 -28.42 1.21
C ASN A 251 -1.09 -28.63 2.30
N THR A 252 -0.51 -27.55 2.83
CA THR A 252 0.50 -27.61 3.92
C THR A 252 -0.10 -27.26 5.29
N SER A 253 -1.37 -26.86 5.36
CA SER A 253 -2.01 -26.48 6.63
C SER A 253 -3.49 -26.86 6.71
N GLY A 254 -3.74 -28.13 7.05
CA GLY A 254 -4.91 -28.47 7.83
C GLY A 254 -4.75 -27.94 9.25
N GLY A 255 -5.31 -26.76 9.53
CA GLY A 255 -5.38 -26.18 10.88
C GLY A 255 -4.62 -24.87 11.03
N GLY A 256 -5.20 -23.99 11.85
CA GLY A 256 -4.76 -22.63 12.20
C GLY A 256 -3.27 -22.33 12.05
N GLY A 257 -3.01 -21.17 11.44
CA GLY A 257 -1.69 -20.62 11.18
C GLY A 257 -0.69 -20.92 12.30
N THR A 258 0.29 -21.75 11.95
CA THR A 258 1.53 -21.88 12.69
C THR A 258 2.67 -21.51 11.74
N ILE A 259 3.22 -20.35 12.06
CA ILE A 259 4.55 -19.85 11.75
C ILE A 259 5.56 -20.99 11.57
N VAL A 260 6.13 -21.12 10.37
CA VAL A 260 7.40 -21.82 10.20
C VAL A 260 8.48 -20.90 10.74
N GLU A 261 8.90 -21.17 11.98
CA GLU A 261 10.18 -20.72 12.51
C GLU A 261 11.29 -21.24 11.58
N LYS A 262 11.84 -20.32 10.78
CA LYS A 262 13.22 -20.45 10.31
C LYS A 262 14.00 -19.37 11.02
N GLU A 263 14.78 -19.75 12.02
CA GLU A 263 15.70 -18.84 12.70
C GLU A 263 16.61 -18.17 11.66
N LEU A 264 16.34 -16.89 11.39
CA LEU A 264 17.23 -16.03 10.62
C LEU A 264 18.00 -15.15 11.62
N PRO A 265 19.32 -15.00 11.43
CA PRO A 265 20.19 -14.37 12.41
C PRO A 265 19.81 -12.91 12.65
N VAL A 266 19.82 -12.55 13.93
CA VAL A 266 19.56 -11.22 14.49
C VAL A 266 20.54 -10.20 13.89
N SER A 267 20.18 -9.57 12.77
CA SER A 267 20.64 -8.23 12.33
C SER A 267 20.27 -7.93 10.86
N ILE A 268 18.98 -7.69 10.56
CA ILE A 268 18.58 -6.84 9.41
C ILE A 268 17.41 -5.96 9.86
N TYR A 269 17.62 -4.65 9.73
CA TYR A 269 16.65 -3.61 10.06
C TYR A 269 15.46 -3.63 9.08
N ILE A 270 14.26 -3.68 9.65
CA ILE A 270 12.97 -3.11 9.20
C ILE A 270 12.68 -3.24 7.69
N VAL A 271 12.11 -4.37 7.30
CA VAL A 271 11.33 -4.49 6.06
C VAL A 271 9.87 -4.24 6.43
N ALA A 272 9.29 -3.22 5.81
CA ALA A 272 7.93 -2.72 6.02
C ALA A 272 6.88 -3.85 6.03
N ALA A 273 6.03 -3.78 7.05
CA ALA A 273 5.09 -4.80 7.47
C ALA A 273 4.06 -5.18 6.38
N PRO A 274 3.52 -6.42 6.45
CA PRO A 274 2.64 -6.98 5.43
C PRO A 274 1.22 -6.39 5.53
N VAL A 275 0.74 -5.83 4.43
CA VAL A 275 -0.68 -5.51 4.23
C VAL A 275 -1.43 -6.84 4.05
N ALA A 276 -1.83 -7.46 5.16
CA ALA A 276 -3.03 -8.29 5.31
C ALA A 276 -3.12 -8.94 6.72
N VAL A 277 -4.15 -8.53 7.47
CA VAL A 277 -4.97 -9.38 8.37
C VAL A 277 -4.53 -9.58 9.84
N ILE A 278 -3.42 -9.01 10.35
CA ILE A 278 -3.06 -9.14 11.79
C ILE A 278 -3.15 -7.82 12.62
N SER A 279 -3.25 -6.65 12.00
CA SER A 279 -3.05 -5.38 12.73
C SER A 279 -4.23 -4.86 13.57
N ILE A 280 -5.37 -5.57 13.67
CA ILE A 280 -6.51 -5.11 14.48
C ILE A 280 -6.19 -5.09 15.99
N PHE A 281 -5.21 -5.89 16.48
CA PHE A 281 -4.95 -5.99 17.92
C PHE A 281 -3.67 -5.32 18.42
N VAL A 282 -2.61 -5.22 17.61
CA VAL A 282 -1.32 -4.74 18.11
C VAL A 282 -1.30 -3.21 18.25
N GLY A 283 -1.93 -2.47 17.34
CA GLY A 283 -1.98 -1.00 17.40
C GLY A 283 -2.72 -0.45 18.61
N ILE A 284 -3.89 -1.02 18.94
CA ILE A 284 -4.72 -0.57 20.07
C ILE A 284 -4.04 -0.88 21.42
N ILE A 285 -3.38 -2.04 21.55
CA ILE A 285 -2.70 -2.44 22.79
C ILE A 285 -1.47 -1.55 23.04
N VAL A 286 -0.64 -1.30 22.02
CA VAL A 286 0.58 -0.48 22.18
C VAL A 286 0.23 0.98 22.52
N LEU A 287 -0.81 1.54 21.91
CA LEU A 287 -1.28 2.91 22.21
C LEU A 287 -1.91 3.01 23.60
N ARG A 288 -2.72 2.03 24.03
CA ARG A 288 -3.29 1.98 25.39
C ARG A 288 -2.22 1.87 26.47
N GLU A 289 -1.18 1.06 26.24
CA GLU A 289 -0.13 0.85 27.23
C GLU A 289 0.79 2.07 27.39
N LYS A 290 1.07 2.81 26.30
CA LYS A 290 1.80 4.09 26.37
C LYS A 290 1.00 5.17 27.12
N ARG A 291 -0.33 5.23 26.94
CA ARG A 291 -1.19 6.22 27.62
C ARG A 291 -1.27 5.96 29.13
N LYS A 292 -1.36 4.70 29.53
CA LYS A 292 -1.40 4.29 30.95
C LYS A 292 -0.10 4.55 31.72
N ARG A 293 1.03 4.74 31.02
CA ARG A 293 2.33 5.07 31.61
C ARG A 293 2.57 6.58 31.75
N ARG A 294 1.68 7.43 31.19
CA ARG A 294 1.77 8.90 31.24
C ARG A 294 0.78 9.54 32.23
N GLU A 295 -0.06 8.74 32.89
CA GLU A 295 -0.91 9.11 34.04
C GLU A 295 -0.28 8.64 35.36
#